data_AF-A0A969CEA1-F1
#
_entry.id   AF-A0A969CEA1-F1
#
_cell.length_a   1.000
_cell.length_b   1.000
_cell.length_c   1.000
_cell.angle_alpha   90.00
_cell.angle_beta   90.00
_cell.angle_gamma   90.00
#
_symmetry.space_group_name_H-M   'P 1'
#
loop_
_entity.id
_entity.type
_entity.pdbx_description
1 polymer ?
#
loop_
_entity_poly.entity_id
_entity_poly.type
_entity_poly.pdbx_seq_one_letter_code
_entity_poly.pdbx_strand_id
1 'polypeptide(L)'
;MLFPDSYPASAATSHTGRMGANTALSFLLAGISLLLLSGSGNSSVWAGQIVAVFVGLIALQSLIGYGYGVRLFYQLSAYTSSMALHTALALAGLSAGLLCARPDRGLMRTITADLSGGVSARRLLPVAVALPLILGWSIVWGWRLGLYDPAFAISLLVVAIVMIFAIAIWHSAASLNRVESRRNRAETALRESYERFELAAAAVNSLIYDWDMERDTVERTRGIFEVVGYNGTYPDRSIAIG
;
A
#
# COMPACT_ATOMS: atom_id res chain seq x y z
N MET A 1 28.82 68.06 -3.45
CA MET A 1 29.56 67.22 -2.49
C MET A 1 28.64 67.04 -1.29
N LEU A 2 28.25 65.87 -0.79
CA LEU A 2 28.45 64.46 -1.14
C LEU A 2 27.39 63.76 -0.26
N PHE A 3 26.62 62.81 -0.79
CA PHE A 3 25.66 62.04 0.03
C PHE A 3 26.43 61.30 1.14
N PRO A 4 26.02 61.36 2.41
CA PRO A 4 26.59 60.49 3.43
C PRO A 4 25.97 59.10 3.24
N ASP A 5 26.71 58.24 2.55
CA ASP A 5 26.54 56.79 2.63
C ASP A 5 26.85 56.34 4.06
N SER A 6 25.80 56.07 4.83
CA SER A 6 25.90 55.27 6.05
C SER A 6 24.63 54.49 6.29
N TYR A 7 24.28 53.63 5.32
CA TYR A 7 23.59 52.39 5.67
C TYR A 7 24.63 51.48 6.33
N PRO A 8 24.55 51.19 7.64
CA PRO A 8 25.36 50.13 8.22
C PRO A 8 24.89 48.82 7.59
N ALA A 9 25.82 48.20 6.87
CA ALA A 9 25.86 46.80 6.50
C ALA A 9 24.62 45.99 6.93
N SER A 10 23.65 45.86 6.02
CA SER A 10 22.78 44.67 5.99
C SER A 10 23.64 43.46 5.65
N ALA A 11 24.44 43.00 6.60
CA ALA A 11 25.15 41.73 6.60
C ALA A 11 24.17 40.57 6.82
N ALA A 12 23.05 40.60 6.09
CA ALA A 12 22.04 39.55 5.99
C ALA A 12 21.54 39.40 4.54
N THR A 13 22.28 39.90 3.54
CA THR A 13 22.09 39.47 2.16
C THR A 13 22.80 38.14 1.95
N SER A 14 22.27 37.08 2.56
CA SER A 14 22.52 35.69 2.15
C SER A 14 21.90 35.46 0.77
N HIS A 15 22.61 35.93 -0.27
CA HIS A 15 22.48 35.62 -1.70
C HIS A 15 21.06 35.27 -2.22
N THR A 16 20.35 36.29 -2.71
CA THR A 16 19.16 36.17 -3.55
C THR A 16 19.45 35.29 -4.78
N GLY A 17 18.88 34.09 -4.87
CA GLY A 17 18.94 33.24 -6.07
C GLY A 17 19.44 31.79 -5.88
N ARG A 18 19.88 31.37 -4.69
CA ARG A 18 20.18 29.95 -4.44
C ARG A 18 18.88 29.15 -4.24
N MET A 19 18.78 27.98 -4.85
CA MET A 19 17.70 27.03 -4.50
C MET A 19 17.74 26.78 -2.99
N GLY A 20 16.60 26.96 -2.32
CA GLY A 20 16.45 26.55 -0.92
C GLY A 20 16.86 25.08 -0.77
N ALA A 21 17.52 24.74 0.34
CA ALA A 21 18.00 23.38 0.58
C ALA A 21 16.87 22.34 0.44
N ASN A 22 15.66 22.68 0.88
CA ASN A 22 14.46 21.85 0.70
C ASN A 22 14.08 21.65 -0.77
N THR A 23 14.19 22.69 -1.59
CA THR A 23 13.92 22.60 -3.03
C THR A 23 14.94 21.69 -3.71
N ALA A 24 16.23 21.89 -3.43
CA ALA A 24 17.30 21.04 -3.97
C ALA A 24 17.13 19.57 -3.56
N LEU A 25 16.82 19.32 -2.29
CA LEU A 25 16.51 17.97 -1.80
C LEU A 25 15.30 17.35 -2.51
N SER A 26 14.25 18.12 -2.72
CA SER A 26 13.03 17.64 -3.41
C SER A 26 13.31 17.27 -4.87
N PHE A 27 14.12 18.06 -5.58
CA PHE A 27 14.53 17.74 -6.95
C PHE A 27 15.46 16.52 -7.02
N LEU A 28 16.38 16.37 -6.06
CA LEU A 28 17.25 15.21 -5.96
C LEU A 28 16.42 13.94 -5.71
N LEU A 29 15.48 13.99 -4.75
CA LEU A 29 14.55 12.89 -4.47
C LEU A 29 13.66 12.57 -5.67
N ALA A 30 13.15 13.59 -6.37
CA ALA A 30 12.39 13.40 -7.61
C ALA A 30 13.22 12.68 -8.68
N GLY A 31 14.50 13.06 -8.85
CA GLY A 31 15.44 12.38 -9.75
C GLY A 31 15.71 10.92 -9.36
N ILE A 32 15.95 10.66 -8.07
CA ILE A 32 16.10 9.29 -7.54
C ILE A 32 14.85 8.46 -7.81
N SER A 33 13.66 9.03 -7.57
CA SER A 33 12.40 8.35 -7.82
C SER A 33 12.24 7.96 -9.29
N LEU A 34 12.57 8.86 -10.21
CA LEU A 34 12.56 8.61 -11.66
C LEU A 34 13.51 7.47 -12.07
N LEU A 35 14.73 7.46 -11.54
CA LEU A 35 15.70 6.39 -11.79
C LEU A 35 15.20 5.04 -11.27
N LEU A 36 14.64 5.01 -10.06
CA LEU A 36 14.07 3.81 -9.45
C LEU A 36 12.84 3.31 -10.22
N LEU A 37 12.00 4.22 -10.71
CA LEU A 37 10.84 3.91 -11.57
C LEU A 37 11.27 3.36 -12.94
N SER A 38 12.44 3.75 -13.46
CA SER A 38 12.98 3.21 -14.71
C SER A 38 13.45 1.76 -14.59
N GLY A 39 13.67 1.25 -13.37
CA GLY A 39 14.05 -0.14 -13.13
C GLY A 39 12.98 -1.14 -13.59
N SER A 40 13.44 -2.34 -13.98
CA SER A 40 12.55 -3.46 -14.38
C SER A 40 11.94 -4.21 -13.20
N GLY A 41 12.57 -4.15 -12.02
CA GLY A 41 12.16 -4.86 -10.81
C GLY A 41 10.98 -4.22 -10.07
N ASN A 42 10.09 -5.06 -9.53
CA ASN A 42 8.94 -4.60 -8.75
C ASN A 42 9.37 -3.85 -7.46
N SER A 43 10.47 -4.26 -6.82
CA SER A 43 11.04 -3.58 -5.65
C SER A 43 11.58 -2.19 -5.99
N SER A 44 12.14 -2.01 -7.20
CA SER A 44 12.63 -0.71 -7.67
C SER A 44 11.49 0.27 -7.88
N VAL A 45 10.41 -0.19 -8.52
CA VAL A 45 9.19 0.61 -8.71
C VAL A 45 8.55 0.96 -7.36
N TRP A 46 8.52 0.04 -6.40
CA TRP A 46 7.99 0.30 -5.06
C TRP A 46 8.81 1.36 -4.32
N ALA A 47 10.15 1.25 -4.32
CA ALA A 47 11.03 2.23 -3.72
C ALA A 47 10.88 3.61 -4.39
N GLY A 48 10.80 3.64 -5.73
CA GLY A 48 10.56 4.87 -6.49
C GLY A 48 9.25 5.56 -6.11
N GLN A 49 8.16 4.80 -5.97
CA GLN A 49 6.88 5.35 -5.53
C GLN A 49 6.93 5.89 -4.10
N ILE A 50 7.63 5.23 -3.16
CA ILE A 50 7.82 5.77 -1.80
C ILE A 50 8.54 7.11 -1.84
N VAL A 51 9.62 7.21 -2.61
CA VAL A 51 10.35 8.47 -2.77
C VAL A 51 9.44 9.55 -3.39
N ALA A 52 8.58 9.19 -4.35
CA ALA A 52 7.60 10.11 -4.93
C ALA A 52 6.56 10.62 -3.91
N VAL A 53 6.13 9.77 -2.97
CA VAL A 53 5.26 10.17 -1.84
C VAL A 53 5.99 11.18 -0.96
N PHE A 54 7.26 10.93 -0.61
CA PHE A 54 8.04 11.89 0.19
C PHE A 54 8.19 13.25 -0.50
N VAL A 55 8.46 13.27 -1.81
CA VAL A 55 8.49 14.52 -2.59
C VAL A 55 7.14 15.24 -2.51
N GLY A 56 6.02 14.50 -2.63
CA GLY A 56 4.68 15.04 -2.50
C GLY A 56 4.38 15.60 -1.09
N LEU A 57 4.83 14.91 -0.03
CA LEU A 57 4.69 15.37 1.34
C LEU A 57 5.48 16.66 1.61
N ILE A 58 6.69 16.79 1.06
CA ILE A 58 7.49 18.01 1.17
C ILE A 58 6.78 19.18 0.45
N ALA A 59 6.24 18.92 -0.75
CA ALA A 59 5.46 19.91 -1.49
C ALA A 59 4.18 20.33 -0.74
N LEU A 60 3.46 19.36 -0.17
CA LEU A 60 2.27 19.60 0.64
C LEU A 60 2.60 20.41 1.90
N GLN A 61 3.68 20.07 2.60
CA GLN A 61 4.15 20.82 3.77
C GLN A 61 4.49 22.27 3.41
N SER A 62 5.14 22.50 2.27
CA SER A 62 5.41 23.85 1.77
C SER A 62 4.12 24.63 1.49
N LEU A 63 3.11 23.97 0.92
CA LEU A 63 1.80 24.58 0.64
C LEU A 63 1.03 24.93 1.91
N ILE A 64 1.05 24.04 2.91
CA ILE A 64 0.48 24.30 4.25
C ILE A 64 1.21 25.47 4.92
N GLY A 65 2.55 25.52 4.81
CA GLY A 65 3.35 26.63 5.34
C GLY A 65 2.95 27.98 4.75
N TYR A 66 2.69 28.05 3.44
CA TYR A 66 2.11 29.24 2.81
C TYR A 66 0.70 29.55 3.29
N GLY A 67 -0.17 28.53 3.37
CA GLY A 67 -1.57 28.68 3.75
C GLY A 67 -1.76 29.19 5.19
N TYR A 68 -1.03 28.63 6.16
CA TYR A 68 -1.16 29.03 7.57
C TYR A 68 -0.49 30.38 7.88
N GLY A 69 0.34 30.91 6.97
CA GLY A 69 1.02 32.20 7.15
C GLY A 69 1.87 32.26 8.43
N VAL A 70 2.44 31.12 8.84
CA VAL A 70 3.19 30.97 10.09
C VAL A 70 4.55 31.65 9.93
N ARG A 71 4.71 32.81 10.58
CA ARG A 71 5.98 33.58 10.61
C ARG A 71 7.14 32.80 11.25
N LEU A 72 6.87 31.76 12.03
CA LEU A 72 7.89 30.89 12.63
C LEU A 72 8.66 30.08 11.58
N PHE A 73 7.99 29.66 10.49
CA PHE A 73 8.68 29.09 9.33
C PHE A 73 9.50 30.16 8.62
N TYR A 74 9.04 31.41 8.54
CA TYR A 74 9.84 32.52 7.97
C TYR A 74 11.11 32.81 8.79
N GLN A 75 11.09 32.69 10.12
CA GLN A 75 12.25 32.91 10.99
C GLN A 75 13.27 31.76 10.94
N LEU A 76 12.82 30.50 10.85
CA LEU A 76 13.71 29.36 10.52
C LEU A 76 14.14 29.36 9.03
N SER A 77 13.31 29.91 8.14
CA SER A 77 13.56 30.09 6.70
C SER A 77 14.52 31.26 6.41
N ALA A 78 14.86 32.08 7.40
CA ALA A 78 16.01 32.98 7.30
C ALA A 78 17.33 32.22 7.02
N TYR A 79 17.39 30.93 7.39
CA TYR A 79 18.50 30.02 7.06
C TYR A 79 18.23 29.11 5.85
N THR A 80 16.98 28.93 5.42
CA THR A 80 16.59 28.06 4.29
C THR A 80 15.60 28.81 3.40
N SER A 81 16.04 29.26 2.22
CA SER A 81 15.18 30.00 1.27
C SER A 81 13.83 29.33 1.07
N SER A 82 12.76 30.07 1.35
CA SER A 82 11.37 29.65 1.19
C SER A 82 11.13 29.20 -0.26
N MET A 83 10.64 27.97 -0.42
CA MET A 83 10.37 27.39 -1.73
C MET A 83 9.18 28.09 -2.36
N ALA A 84 9.35 28.75 -3.50
CA ALA A 84 8.28 29.52 -4.15
C ALA A 84 6.99 28.70 -4.36
N LEU A 85 5.82 29.36 -4.24
CA LEU A 85 4.50 28.75 -4.37
C LEU A 85 4.35 27.95 -5.67
N HIS A 86 4.80 28.51 -6.80
CA HIS A 86 4.74 27.82 -8.10
C HIS A 86 5.60 26.56 -8.14
N THR A 87 6.75 26.55 -7.46
CA THR A 87 7.61 25.37 -7.34
C THR A 87 6.94 24.28 -6.51
N ALA A 88 6.20 24.64 -5.45
CA ALA A 88 5.43 23.69 -4.65
C ALA A 88 4.32 23.02 -5.45
N LEU A 89 3.58 23.80 -6.24
CA LEU A 89 2.56 23.27 -7.13
C LEU A 89 3.17 22.36 -8.21
N ALA A 90 4.29 22.77 -8.81
CA ALA A 90 5.00 21.97 -9.81
C ALA A 90 5.51 20.64 -9.22
N LEU A 91 6.10 20.66 -8.02
CA LEU A 91 6.56 19.44 -7.34
C LEU A 91 5.41 18.53 -6.91
N ALA A 92 4.28 19.09 -6.47
CA ALA A 92 3.08 18.31 -6.18
C ALA A 92 2.54 17.62 -7.46
N GLY A 93 2.49 18.34 -8.58
CA GLY A 93 2.13 17.79 -9.87
C GLY A 93 3.10 16.70 -10.34
N LEU A 94 4.41 16.93 -10.18
CA LEU A 94 5.45 15.96 -10.52
C LEU A 94 5.35 14.69 -9.67
N SER A 95 5.13 14.83 -8.36
CA SER A 95 4.90 13.72 -7.43
C SER A 95 3.69 12.89 -7.86
N ALA A 96 2.56 13.54 -8.17
CA ALA A 96 1.38 12.87 -8.68
C ALA A 96 1.65 12.15 -10.01
N GLY A 97 2.38 12.81 -10.94
CA GLY A 97 2.81 12.21 -12.20
C GLY A 97 3.68 10.97 -12.00
N LEU A 98 4.64 11.01 -11.07
CA LEU A 98 5.50 9.86 -10.72
C LEU A 98 4.68 8.68 -10.14
N LEU A 99 3.71 8.97 -9.28
CA LEU A 99 2.82 7.96 -8.71
C LEU A 99 1.90 7.33 -9.77
N CYS A 100 1.40 8.16 -10.70
CA CYS A 100 0.52 7.74 -11.80
C CYS A 100 1.28 7.17 -13.00
N ALA A 101 2.62 7.27 -13.06
CA ALA A 101 3.42 6.79 -14.20
C ALA A 101 3.40 5.26 -14.36
N ARG A 102 3.20 4.52 -13.26
CA ARG A 102 3.07 3.05 -13.24
C ARG A 102 1.98 2.62 -12.25
N PRO A 103 0.69 2.82 -12.58
CA PRO A 103 -0.42 2.51 -11.67
C PRO A 103 -0.56 0.99 -11.43
N ASP A 104 -0.07 0.17 -12.37
CA ASP A 104 -0.20 -1.28 -12.37
C ASP A 104 0.85 -2.00 -11.50
N ARG A 105 1.83 -1.26 -10.95
CA ARG A 105 2.95 -1.81 -10.17
C ARG A 105 3.20 -1.04 -8.87
N GLY A 106 3.85 -1.69 -7.91
CA GLY A 106 4.23 -1.09 -6.62
C GLY A 106 3.06 -0.82 -5.66
N LEU A 107 3.19 0.23 -4.86
CA LEU A 107 2.19 0.74 -3.91
C LEU A 107 0.86 1.07 -4.62
N MET A 108 0.94 1.65 -5.82
CA MET A 108 -0.23 2.10 -6.56
C MET A 108 -1.10 0.94 -7.04
N ARG A 109 -0.52 -0.25 -7.25
CA ARG A 109 -1.27 -1.48 -7.54
C ARG A 109 -2.21 -1.85 -6.41
N THR A 110 -1.79 -1.72 -5.15
CA THR A 110 -2.63 -2.05 -3.97
C THR A 110 -3.79 -1.07 -3.80
N ILE A 111 -3.56 0.21 -4.09
CA ILE A 111 -4.58 1.26 -4.04
C ILE A 111 -5.52 1.18 -5.24
N THR A 112 -5.01 0.73 -6.39
CA THR A 112 -5.77 0.67 -7.65
C THR A 112 -6.54 -0.64 -7.81
N ALA A 113 -6.15 -1.69 -7.09
CA ALA A 113 -6.81 -2.98 -7.17
C ALA A 113 -8.27 -2.94 -6.69
N ASP A 114 -9.15 -3.66 -7.40
CA ASP A 114 -10.56 -3.85 -7.05
C ASP A 114 -10.78 -4.78 -5.84
N LEU A 115 -9.74 -5.02 -5.04
CA LEU A 115 -9.86 -5.75 -3.79
C LEU A 115 -10.51 -4.86 -2.72
N SER A 116 -11.13 -5.50 -1.72
CA SER A 116 -11.75 -4.83 -0.56
C SER A 116 -10.81 -3.86 0.18
N GLY A 117 -9.50 -4.11 0.11
CA GLY A 117 -8.46 -3.22 0.62
C GLY A 117 -8.29 -1.92 -0.20
N GLY A 118 -8.36 -1.99 -1.53
CA GLY A 118 -8.22 -0.83 -2.42
C GLY A 118 -9.40 0.13 -2.32
N VAL A 119 -10.63 -0.40 -2.27
CA VAL A 119 -11.85 0.41 -2.04
C VAL A 119 -11.80 1.13 -0.70
N SER A 120 -11.36 0.44 0.36
CA SER A 120 -11.23 1.05 1.70
C SER A 120 -10.11 2.10 1.73
N ALA A 121 -8.97 1.80 1.10
CA ALA A 121 -7.83 2.72 1.01
C ALA A 121 -8.22 4.02 0.29
N ARG A 122 -8.94 3.96 -0.84
CA ARG A 122 -9.41 5.14 -1.58
C ARG A 122 -10.39 6.02 -0.78
N ARG A 123 -11.13 5.44 0.17
CA ARG A 123 -12.07 6.18 1.03
C ARG A 123 -11.38 6.77 2.27
N LEU A 124 -10.43 6.04 2.86
CA LEU A 124 -9.73 6.46 4.08
C LEU A 124 -8.56 7.39 3.81
N LEU A 125 -7.82 7.25 2.70
CA LEU A 125 -6.67 8.11 2.38
C LEU A 125 -7.05 9.60 2.31
N PRO A 126 -8.09 10.02 1.56
CA PRO A 126 -8.47 11.42 1.51
C PRO A 126 -8.88 11.94 2.88
N VAL A 127 -9.60 11.14 3.68
CA VAL A 127 -10.02 11.54 5.04
C VAL A 127 -8.82 11.65 5.98
N ALA A 128 -7.88 10.69 5.92
CA ALA A 128 -6.68 10.66 6.74
C ALA A 128 -5.75 11.86 6.49
N VAL A 129 -5.77 12.43 5.28
CA VAL A 129 -5.00 13.63 4.93
C VAL A 129 -5.82 14.91 5.17
N ALA A 130 -7.06 14.95 4.69
CA ALA A 130 -7.88 16.16 4.74
C ALA A 130 -8.29 16.53 6.16
N LEU A 131 -8.63 15.55 7.01
CA LEU A 131 -9.14 15.82 8.35
C LEU A 131 -8.07 16.48 9.24
N PRO A 132 -6.81 15.98 9.31
CA PRO A 132 -5.74 16.70 10.00
C PRO A 132 -5.40 18.06 9.39
N LEU A 133 -5.49 18.21 8.05
CA LEU A 133 -5.27 19.51 7.39
C LEU A 133 -6.34 20.55 7.81
N ILE A 134 -7.62 20.17 7.79
CA ILE A 134 -8.72 21.05 8.15
C ILE A 134 -8.66 21.39 9.64
N LEU A 135 -8.38 20.40 10.50
CA LEU A 135 -8.19 20.63 11.92
C LEU A 135 -6.99 21.55 12.18
N GLY A 136 -5.84 21.30 11.53
CA GLY A 136 -4.68 22.17 11.63
C GLY A 136 -4.98 23.61 11.20
N TRP A 137 -5.75 23.79 10.13
CA TRP A 137 -6.20 25.11 9.68
C TRP A 137 -7.07 25.80 10.73
N SER A 138 -8.01 25.04 11.30
CA SER A 138 -8.91 25.51 12.35
C SER A 138 -8.15 25.90 13.62
N ILE A 139 -7.09 25.17 13.97
CA ILE A 139 -6.21 25.48 15.11
C ILE A 139 -5.50 26.81 14.91
N VAL A 140 -4.90 27.03 13.74
CA VAL A 140 -4.19 28.28 13.44
C VAL A 140 -5.16 29.46 13.41
N TRP A 141 -6.33 29.28 12.83
CA TRP A 141 -7.36 30.32 12.77
C TRP A 141 -7.93 30.64 14.16
N GLY A 142 -8.21 29.62 14.97
CA GLY A 142 -8.68 29.75 16.34
C GLY A 142 -7.68 30.40 17.29
N TRP A 143 -6.39 30.09 17.14
CA TRP A 143 -5.32 30.75 17.89
C TRP A 143 -5.22 32.24 17.54
N ARG A 144 -5.34 32.60 16.25
CA ARG A 144 -5.33 34.02 15.82
C ARG A 144 -6.50 34.83 16.36
N LEU A 145 -7.64 34.19 16.60
CA LEU A 145 -8.83 34.82 17.17
C LEU A 145 -8.85 34.78 18.71
N GLY A 146 -7.87 34.13 19.35
CA GLY A 146 -7.80 33.98 20.81
C GLY A 146 -8.91 33.12 21.42
N LEU A 147 -9.60 32.31 20.62
CA LEU A 147 -10.79 31.56 21.04
C LEU A 147 -10.47 30.30 21.85
N TYR A 148 -9.27 29.73 21.70
CA TYR A 148 -8.87 28.45 22.32
C TYR A 148 -7.38 28.43 22.68
N ASP A 149 -7.03 27.66 23.70
CA ASP A 149 -5.63 27.39 24.10
C ASP A 149 -4.95 26.44 23.08
N PRO A 150 -3.75 26.74 22.57
CA PRO A 150 -2.96 25.85 21.73
C PRO A 150 -2.83 24.42 22.27
N ALA A 151 -2.75 24.24 23.59
CA ALA A 151 -2.64 22.91 24.18
C ALA A 151 -3.90 22.06 23.90
N PHE A 152 -5.08 22.64 24.08
CA PHE A 152 -6.36 21.99 23.80
C PHE A 152 -6.50 21.61 22.32
N ALA A 153 -6.09 22.53 21.43
CA ALA A 153 -6.06 22.33 19.99
C ALA A 153 -5.16 21.14 19.57
N ILE A 154 -3.95 21.07 20.14
CA ILE A 154 -3.02 19.96 19.89
C ILE A 154 -3.59 18.64 20.41
N SER A 155 -4.20 18.63 21.61
CA SER A 155 -4.86 17.44 22.14
C SER A 155 -5.98 16.94 21.23
N LEU A 156 -6.83 17.84 20.70
CA LEU A 156 -7.89 17.47 19.76
C LEU A 156 -7.33 16.88 18.45
N LEU A 157 -6.23 17.44 17.93
CA LEU A 157 -5.53 16.91 16.76
C LEU A 157 -5.02 15.49 17.02
N VAL A 158 -4.39 15.24 18.17
CA VAL A 158 -3.89 13.91 18.54
C VAL A 158 -5.05 12.92 18.63
N VAL A 159 -6.16 13.27 19.28
CA VAL A 159 -7.34 12.42 19.36
C VAL A 159 -7.89 12.10 17.96
N ALA A 160 -7.98 13.09 17.08
CA ALA A 160 -8.43 12.87 15.70
C ALA A 160 -7.51 11.91 14.94
N ILE A 161 -6.18 12.06 15.07
CA ILE A 161 -5.20 11.15 14.46
C ILE A 161 -5.34 9.74 15.01
N VAL A 162 -5.48 9.58 16.33
CA VAL A 162 -5.71 8.26 16.97
C VAL A 162 -6.98 7.62 16.43
N MET A 163 -8.08 8.37 16.29
CA MET A 163 -9.32 7.85 15.71
C MET A 163 -9.14 7.39 14.26
N ILE A 164 -8.44 8.17 13.43
CA ILE A 164 -8.15 7.80 12.03
C ILE A 164 -7.37 6.49 11.99
N PHE A 165 -6.31 6.36 12.80
CA PHE A 165 -5.53 5.12 12.87
C PHE A 165 -6.34 3.94 13.40
N ALA A 166 -7.15 4.14 14.44
CA ALA A 166 -8.02 3.10 14.98
C ALA A 166 -9.01 2.58 13.93
N ILE A 167 -9.63 3.48 13.16
CA ILE A 167 -10.54 3.13 12.05
C ILE A 167 -9.78 2.38 10.95
N ALA A 168 -8.58 2.83 10.59
CA ALA A 168 -7.75 2.18 9.58
C ALA A 168 -7.34 0.75 10.00
N ILE A 169 -6.94 0.57 11.26
CA ILE A 169 -6.61 -0.73 11.84
C ILE A 169 -7.84 -1.62 11.86
N TRP A 170 -8.99 -1.11 12.31
CA TRP A 170 -10.24 -1.85 12.33
C TRP A 170 -10.64 -2.36 10.95
N HIS A 171 -10.58 -1.49 9.93
CA HIS A 171 -10.86 -1.89 8.54
C HIS A 171 -9.88 -2.96 8.04
N SER A 172 -8.60 -2.82 8.38
CA SER A 172 -7.56 -3.80 8.02
C SER A 172 -7.82 -5.16 8.66
N ALA A 173 -8.13 -5.17 9.96
CA ALA A 173 -8.47 -6.39 10.71
C ALA A 173 -9.78 -7.02 10.18
N ALA A 174 -10.82 -6.23 9.91
CA ALA A 174 -12.07 -6.72 9.35
C ALA A 174 -11.89 -7.30 7.94
N SER A 175 -11.01 -6.71 7.12
CA SER A 175 -10.64 -7.25 5.82
C SER A 175 -9.89 -8.57 5.95
N LEU A 176 -8.93 -8.66 6.88
CA LEU A 176 -8.16 -9.88 7.11
C LEU A 176 -9.07 -11.03 7.59
N ASN A 177 -9.96 -10.77 8.54
CA ASN A 177 -10.93 -11.75 9.03
C ASN A 177 -11.86 -12.27 7.92
N ARG A 178 -12.24 -11.44 6.94
CA ARG A 178 -13.04 -11.88 5.79
C ARG A 178 -12.25 -12.83 4.88
N VAL A 179 -10.95 -12.59 4.70
CA VAL A 179 -10.07 -13.47 3.91
C VAL A 179 -9.91 -14.81 4.61
N GLU A 180 -9.62 -14.80 5.92
CA GLU A 180 -9.51 -16.01 6.74
C GLU A 180 -10.81 -16.84 6.70
N SER A 181 -11.97 -16.19 6.84
CA SER A 181 -13.27 -16.87 6.79
C SER A 181 -13.56 -17.51 5.43
N ARG A 182 -13.19 -16.86 4.32
CA ARG A 182 -13.33 -17.43 2.97
C ARG A 182 -12.41 -18.63 2.79
N ARG A 183 -11.18 -18.54 3.29
CA ARG A 183 -10.20 -19.65 3.25
C ARG A 183 -10.72 -20.86 4.01
N ASN A 184 -11.21 -20.68 5.23
CA ASN A 184 -11.76 -21.79 6.03
C ASN A 184 -12.95 -22.46 5.35
N ARG A 185 -13.88 -21.69 4.76
CA ARG A 185 -15.03 -22.26 4.02
C ARG A 185 -14.59 -23.09 2.82
N ALA A 186 -13.59 -22.64 2.07
CA ALA A 186 -13.05 -23.39 0.94
C ALA A 186 -12.39 -24.70 1.40
N GLU A 187 -11.67 -24.68 2.52
CA GLU A 187 -11.05 -25.88 3.08
C GLU A 187 -12.09 -26.88 3.60
N THR A 188 -13.14 -26.41 4.28
CA THR A 188 -14.24 -27.28 4.75
C THR A 188 -14.97 -27.92 3.56
N ALA A 189 -15.29 -27.14 2.51
CA ALA A 189 -15.93 -27.68 1.32
C ALA A 189 -15.06 -28.73 0.60
N LEU A 190 -13.74 -28.53 0.59
CA LEU A 190 -12.81 -29.51 0.02
C LEU A 190 -12.82 -30.81 0.85
N ARG A 191 -12.76 -30.72 2.18
CA ARG A 191 -12.82 -31.88 3.07
C ARG A 191 -14.11 -32.67 2.91
N GLU A 192 -15.26 -31.99 2.92
CA GLU A 192 -16.55 -32.66 2.70
C GLU A 192 -16.63 -33.37 1.34
N SER A 193 -16.04 -32.78 0.30
CA SER A 193 -15.97 -33.44 -1.02
C SER A 193 -15.10 -34.70 -0.96
N TYR A 194 -13.94 -34.64 -0.31
CA TYR A 194 -13.05 -35.82 -0.15
C TYR A 194 -13.75 -36.94 0.63
N GLU A 195 -14.39 -36.63 1.76
CA GLU A 195 -15.14 -37.62 2.55
C GLU A 195 -16.28 -38.25 1.73
N ARG A 196 -17.01 -37.45 0.94
CA ARG A 196 -18.07 -37.98 0.06
C ARG A 196 -17.50 -38.88 -1.04
N PHE A 197 -16.36 -38.54 -1.62
CA PHE A 197 -15.68 -39.39 -2.60
C PHE A 197 -15.19 -40.69 -1.97
N GLU A 198 -14.63 -40.64 -0.76
CA GLU A 198 -14.16 -41.82 -0.04
C GLU A 198 -15.33 -42.75 0.34
N LEU A 199 -16.42 -42.19 0.86
CA LEU A 199 -17.64 -42.96 1.16
C LEU A 199 -18.27 -43.55 -0.09
N ALA A 200 -18.32 -42.80 -1.20
CA ALA A 200 -18.81 -43.34 -2.47
C ALA A 200 -17.89 -44.46 -2.99
N ALA A 201 -16.56 -44.28 -2.94
CA ALA A 201 -15.61 -45.30 -3.36
C ALA A 201 -15.62 -46.54 -2.47
N ALA A 202 -15.91 -46.39 -1.16
CA ALA A 202 -16.03 -47.51 -0.23
C ALA A 202 -17.37 -48.24 -0.34
N ALA A 203 -18.47 -47.51 -0.56
CA ALA A 203 -19.81 -48.08 -0.73
C ALA A 203 -19.96 -48.80 -2.07
N VAL A 204 -19.32 -48.27 -3.10
CA VAL A 204 -19.19 -48.98 -4.37
C VAL A 204 -18.07 -49.99 -4.17
N ASN A 205 -18.43 -51.25 -3.89
CA ASN A 205 -17.54 -52.39 -4.05
C ASN A 205 -17.25 -52.62 -5.56
N SER A 206 -16.82 -51.58 -6.27
CA SER A 206 -16.66 -51.56 -7.71
C SER A 206 -15.34 -52.18 -8.08
N LEU A 207 -15.45 -53.16 -8.95
CA LEU A 207 -14.38 -53.60 -9.80
C LEU A 207 -13.93 -52.47 -10.73
N ILE A 208 -12.92 -51.70 -10.33
CA ILE A 208 -12.22 -50.82 -11.26
C ILE A 208 -11.20 -51.71 -12.00
N TYR A 209 -11.47 -51.95 -13.28
CA TYR A 209 -10.51 -52.54 -14.21
C TYR A 209 -10.11 -51.44 -15.17
N ASP A 210 -8.80 -51.20 -15.30
CA ASP A 210 -8.26 -50.37 -16.37
C ASP A 210 -7.62 -51.30 -17.38
N TRP A 211 -8.08 -51.25 -18.63
CA TRP A 211 -7.57 -52.09 -19.71
C TRP A 211 -6.75 -51.24 -20.67
N ASP A 212 -5.44 -51.43 -20.59
CA ASP A 212 -4.50 -50.83 -21.52
C ASP A 212 -4.45 -51.67 -22.81
N MET A 213 -5.14 -51.22 -23.86
CA MET A 213 -5.21 -51.90 -25.16
C MET A 213 -3.88 -51.92 -25.92
N GLU A 214 -2.90 -51.08 -25.59
CA GLU A 214 -1.58 -51.12 -26.25
C GLU A 214 -0.65 -52.18 -25.65
N ARG A 215 -0.84 -52.53 -24.38
CA ARG A 215 0.04 -53.44 -23.63
C ARG A 215 -0.60 -54.79 -23.30
N ASP A 216 -1.90 -54.92 -23.56
CA ASP A 216 -2.74 -56.08 -23.19
C ASP A 216 -2.54 -56.53 -21.73
N THR A 217 -2.46 -55.54 -20.84
CA THR A 217 -2.33 -55.75 -19.40
C THR A 217 -3.52 -55.15 -18.68
N VAL A 218 -4.03 -55.88 -17.69
CA VAL A 218 -5.17 -55.46 -16.87
C VAL A 218 -4.71 -55.28 -15.43
N GLU A 219 -4.73 -54.05 -14.92
CA GLU A 219 -4.58 -53.78 -13.49
C GLU A 219 -5.95 -53.83 -12.81
N ARG A 220 -6.04 -54.53 -11.67
CA ARG A 220 -7.30 -54.72 -10.92
C ARG A 220 -7.12 -54.40 -9.45
N THR A 221 -8.12 -53.75 -8.86
CA THR A 221 -8.19 -53.46 -7.43
C THR A 221 -8.66 -54.67 -6.61
N ARG A 222 -8.23 -54.79 -5.33
CA ARG A 222 -8.50 -55.94 -4.44
C ARG A 222 -9.99 -56.24 -4.14
N GLY A 223 -10.92 -55.30 -4.36
CA GLY A 223 -12.35 -55.48 -4.04
C GLY A 223 -13.05 -56.63 -4.78
N ILE A 224 -12.46 -57.13 -5.87
CA ILE A 224 -13.00 -58.27 -6.64
C ILE A 224 -13.18 -59.54 -5.81
N PHE A 225 -12.28 -59.78 -4.86
CA PHE A 225 -12.21 -61.07 -4.16
C PHE A 225 -13.35 -61.23 -3.14
N GLU A 226 -13.82 -60.13 -2.56
CA GLU A 226 -14.94 -60.12 -1.62
C GLU A 226 -16.30 -60.24 -2.32
N VAL A 227 -16.46 -59.66 -3.52
CA VAL A 227 -17.71 -59.76 -4.30
C VAL A 227 -17.89 -61.13 -4.95
N VAL A 228 -16.81 -61.73 -5.43
CA VAL A 228 -16.84 -63.00 -6.17
C VAL A 228 -16.74 -64.22 -5.24
N GLY A 229 -16.49 -64.01 -3.95
CA GLY A 229 -16.47 -65.08 -2.94
C GLY A 229 -15.31 -66.07 -3.11
N TYR A 230 -14.23 -65.67 -3.78
CA TYR A 230 -13.12 -66.55 -4.15
C TYR A 230 -11.87 -66.24 -3.31
N ASN A 231 -11.68 -66.99 -2.21
CA ASN A 231 -10.44 -66.98 -1.43
C ASN A 231 -9.39 -67.88 -2.09
N GLY A 232 -8.79 -67.40 -3.18
CA GLY A 232 -7.66 -68.07 -3.82
C GLY A 232 -6.34 -67.47 -3.34
N THR A 233 -5.66 -68.13 -2.40
CA THR A 233 -4.26 -67.83 -2.08
C THR A 233 -3.37 -68.26 -3.25
N TYR A 234 -2.85 -67.33 -4.06
CA TYR A 234 -1.69 -67.59 -4.93
C TYR A 234 -0.90 -66.30 -5.23
N PRO A 235 0.44 -66.36 -5.41
CA PRO A 235 1.32 -65.20 -5.35
C PRO A 235 1.43 -64.47 -6.68
N ASP A 236 1.63 -63.16 -6.52
CA ASP A 236 2.10 -62.14 -7.46
C ASP A 236 2.86 -62.68 -8.69
N ARG A 237 2.16 -62.80 -9.83
CA ARG A 237 2.73 -62.65 -11.17
C ARG A 237 1.68 -62.10 -12.13
N SER A 238 2.04 -61.02 -12.80
CA SER A 238 1.37 -60.50 -13.99
C SER A 238 1.20 -61.62 -15.03
N ILE A 239 -0.05 -61.98 -15.33
CA ILE A 239 -0.38 -62.89 -16.42
C ILE A 239 -0.77 -62.01 -17.61
N ALA A 240 0.13 -61.94 -18.59
CA ALA A 240 -0.20 -61.54 -19.95
C ALA A 240 -1.05 -62.65 -20.57
N ILE A 241 -2.20 -62.30 -21.11
CA ILE A 241 -3.08 -63.24 -21.79
C ILE A 241 -2.71 -63.14 -23.27
N GLY A 242 -2.27 -64.25 -23.88
CA GLY A 242 -2.00 -64.35 -25.32
C GLY A 242 -3.13 -65.04 -26.05
#